data_AF-H1G4R3-F1
#
_entry.id   AF-H1G4R3-F1
#
_cell.length_a   1.000
_cell.length_b   1.000
_cell.length_c   1.000
_cell.angle_alpha   90.00
_cell.angle_beta   90.00
_cell.angle_gamma   90.00
#
_symmetry.space_group_name_H-M   'P 1'
#
loop_
_entity.id
_entity.type
_entity.pdbx_description
1 polymer ?
#
loop_
_entity_poly.entity_id
_entity_poly.type
_entity_poly.pdbx_seq_one_letter_code
_entity_poly.pdbx_strand_id
1 'polypeptide(L)'
;MEVFRKLVTSLSPEELARLPPEKLPENIPLDLVEEAPLYSRRALESLILAANAHHLERRLDLQARYGDEVMAALDKSRLTGNTANVKIFHYKLEDLERLHGRWQADQEPILLDRLGQAIRALNALLLDVRAENSDASMAAQLLRHQSADGEHAETIRQAIVKLHQHSERIENLLSRYFRVRLDIVQHEMHDKLQQVSRLDHQAETLRQQIEHLRTELEQTQTLWRRTVKKNQTNHQAEHLQSRISALVAEQRAREVSISENQLTLWLDALVDAALHPRTRNNLPIGQSDARMALYALLNRYCQQQESSAMQIARNPFLQVDPAQAIRFMLLSEQFILDYFSKKRNETTAWISDVAQVRSEDLDGLERMILGELKKSSRFRRRGG
;
A
#
# COMPACT_ATOMS: atom_id res chain seq x y z
N MET A 1 -32.84 -10.14 -22.74
CA MET A 1 -33.37 -8.95 -23.44
C MET A 1 -33.39 -9.09 -24.97
N GLU A 2 -32.32 -9.55 -25.63
CA GLU A 2 -32.33 -9.76 -27.09
C GLU A 2 -33.42 -10.73 -27.58
N VAL A 3 -33.67 -11.80 -26.81
CA VAL A 3 -34.74 -12.78 -27.12
C VAL A 3 -36.13 -12.13 -27.08
N PHE A 4 -36.38 -11.25 -26.11
CA PHE A 4 -37.65 -10.53 -25.99
C PHE A 4 -37.83 -9.51 -27.13
N ARG A 5 -36.78 -8.76 -27.52
CA ARG A 5 -36.82 -7.88 -28.72
C ARG A 5 -37.17 -8.65 -30.00
N LYS A 6 -36.61 -9.86 -30.18
CA LYS A 6 -36.94 -10.73 -31.32
C LYS A 6 -38.39 -11.21 -31.29
N LEU A 7 -38.92 -11.57 -30.12
CA LEU A 7 -40.33 -11.97 -29.96
C LEU A 7 -41.31 -10.84 -30.29
N VAL A 8 -41.01 -9.61 -29.86
CA VAL A 8 -41.84 -8.41 -30.14
C VAL A 8 -41.90 -8.06 -31.62
N THR A 9 -40.84 -8.38 -32.38
CA THR A 9 -40.77 -8.12 -33.82
C THR A 9 -41.35 -9.24 -34.67
N SER A 10 -41.41 -10.47 -34.15
CA SER A 10 -41.89 -11.64 -34.91
C SER A 10 -43.34 -12.03 -34.65
N LEU A 11 -43.91 -11.68 -33.50
CA LEU A 11 -45.24 -12.13 -33.08
C LEU A 11 -46.35 -11.16 -33.48
N SER A 12 -47.54 -11.70 -33.73
CA SER A 12 -48.75 -10.90 -33.93
C SER A 12 -49.23 -10.25 -32.61
N PRO A 13 -50.06 -9.19 -32.66
CA PRO A 13 -50.58 -8.53 -31.45
C PRO A 13 -51.36 -9.46 -30.52
N GLU A 14 -52.10 -10.41 -31.08
CA GLU A 14 -52.87 -11.39 -30.30
C GLU A 14 -51.98 -12.42 -29.59
N GLU A 15 -50.89 -12.82 -30.23
CA GLU A 15 -49.90 -13.73 -29.64
C GLU A 15 -49.08 -13.02 -28.56
N LEU A 16 -48.74 -11.74 -28.77
CA LEU A 16 -48.09 -10.89 -27.76
C LEU A 16 -48.95 -10.74 -26.51
N ALA A 17 -50.25 -10.50 -26.66
CA ALA A 17 -51.18 -10.35 -25.54
C ALA A 17 -51.37 -11.64 -24.72
N ARG A 18 -51.08 -12.82 -25.29
CA ARG A 18 -51.20 -14.12 -24.62
C ARG A 18 -49.92 -14.55 -23.89
N LEU A 19 -48.84 -13.79 -23.99
CA LEU A 19 -47.60 -14.13 -23.28
C LEU A 19 -47.81 -14.04 -21.76
N PRO A 20 -47.41 -15.07 -20.98
CA PRO A 20 -47.58 -15.04 -19.54
C PRO A 20 -46.66 -13.98 -18.91
N PRO A 21 -47.20 -13.07 -18.09
CA PRO A 21 -46.43 -11.97 -17.50
C PRO A 21 -45.29 -12.46 -16.58
N GLU A 22 -45.45 -13.63 -15.97
CA GLU A 22 -44.45 -14.31 -15.12
C GLU A 22 -43.14 -14.63 -15.84
N LYS A 23 -43.17 -14.84 -17.17
CA LYS A 23 -41.99 -15.23 -17.96
C LYS A 23 -41.29 -14.04 -18.61
N LEU A 24 -41.77 -12.82 -18.36
CA LEU A 24 -41.24 -11.61 -18.95
C LEU A 24 -40.08 -11.03 -18.14
N PRO A 25 -39.10 -10.38 -18.78
CA PRO A 25 -38.00 -9.73 -18.08
C PRO A 25 -38.51 -8.65 -17.11
N GLU A 26 -37.87 -8.51 -15.95
CA GLU A 26 -38.25 -7.50 -14.94
C GLU A 26 -38.02 -6.05 -15.41
N ASN A 27 -37.05 -5.82 -16.32
CA ASN A 27 -36.72 -4.49 -16.84
C ASN A 27 -36.89 -4.46 -18.36
N ILE A 28 -38.08 -4.05 -18.82
CA ILE A 28 -38.37 -3.82 -20.23
C ILE A 28 -38.10 -2.32 -20.55
N PRO A 29 -37.15 -1.99 -21.46
CA PRO A 29 -36.89 -0.62 -21.88
C PRO A 29 -38.14 0.04 -22.47
N LEU A 30 -38.38 1.31 -22.12
CA LEU A 30 -39.50 2.10 -22.65
C LEU A 30 -39.37 2.32 -24.16
N ASP A 31 -38.13 2.47 -24.63
CA ASP A 31 -37.73 2.62 -26.03
C ASP A 31 -38.22 1.45 -26.91
N LEU A 32 -38.47 0.29 -26.31
CA LEU A 32 -38.94 -0.92 -26.99
C LEU A 32 -40.39 -0.79 -27.46
N VAL A 33 -41.19 0.08 -26.82
CA VAL A 33 -42.55 0.43 -27.26
C VAL A 33 -42.51 1.41 -28.43
N GLU A 34 -41.56 2.35 -28.41
CA GLU A 34 -41.38 3.32 -29.48
C GLU A 34 -40.86 2.65 -30.77
N GLU A 35 -39.97 1.68 -30.65
CA GLU A 35 -39.45 0.87 -31.76
C GLU A 35 -40.47 -0.14 -32.33
N ALA A 36 -41.53 -0.46 -31.59
CA ALA A 36 -42.51 -1.47 -31.99
C ALA A 36 -43.50 -0.96 -33.08
N PRO A 37 -43.95 -1.84 -34.00
CA PRO A 37 -44.95 -1.50 -35.00
C PRO A 37 -46.25 -0.95 -34.38
N LEU A 38 -46.84 0.08 -35.01
CA LEU A 38 -48.03 0.80 -34.51
C LEU A 38 -49.19 -0.13 -34.12
N TYR A 39 -49.39 -1.23 -34.84
CA TYR A 39 -50.47 -2.20 -34.60
C TYR A 39 -50.22 -3.13 -33.40
N SER A 40 -48.98 -3.30 -32.93
CA SER A 40 -48.64 -4.15 -31.77
C SER A 40 -48.37 -3.34 -30.50
N ARG A 41 -48.18 -2.01 -30.60
CA ARG A 41 -47.87 -1.13 -29.46
C ARG A 41 -48.83 -1.27 -28.28
N ARG A 42 -50.15 -1.23 -28.52
CA ARG A 42 -51.15 -1.32 -27.44
C ARG A 42 -51.10 -2.66 -26.71
N ALA A 43 -50.88 -3.76 -27.44
CA ALA A 43 -50.72 -5.09 -26.85
C ALA A 43 -49.42 -5.18 -26.05
N LEU A 44 -48.34 -4.60 -26.56
CA LEU A 44 -47.04 -4.54 -25.89
C LEU A 44 -47.08 -3.68 -24.63
N GLU A 45 -47.68 -2.49 -24.66
CA GLU A 45 -47.89 -1.62 -23.49
C GLU A 45 -48.69 -2.32 -22.39
N SER A 46 -49.80 -2.99 -22.78
CA SER A 46 -50.64 -3.73 -21.84
C SER A 46 -49.87 -4.90 -21.21
N LEU A 47 -49.06 -5.60 -22.01
CA LEU A 47 -48.21 -6.69 -21.56
C LEU A 47 -47.10 -6.21 -20.61
N ILE A 48 -46.46 -5.09 -20.93
CA ILE A 48 -45.43 -4.45 -20.07
C ILE A 48 -46.06 -4.02 -18.75
N LEU A 49 -47.24 -3.42 -18.78
CA LEU A 49 -47.94 -3.00 -17.57
C LEU A 49 -48.34 -4.20 -16.70
N ALA A 50 -48.83 -5.28 -17.31
CA ALA A 50 -49.14 -6.52 -16.60
C ALA A 50 -47.88 -7.18 -16.00
N ALA A 51 -46.76 -7.19 -16.74
CA ALA A 51 -45.48 -7.68 -16.23
C ALA A 51 -44.99 -6.85 -15.04
N ASN A 52 -45.01 -5.52 -15.16
CA ASN A 52 -44.58 -4.61 -14.10
C ASN A 52 -45.45 -4.73 -12.84
N ALA A 53 -46.78 -4.84 -13.00
CA ALA A 53 -47.70 -5.04 -11.89
C ALA A 53 -47.41 -6.36 -11.16
N HIS A 54 -47.23 -7.45 -11.91
CA HIS A 54 -46.90 -8.76 -11.34
C HIS A 54 -45.55 -8.77 -10.62
N HIS A 55 -44.51 -8.15 -11.20
CA HIS A 55 -43.19 -8.04 -10.56
C HIS A 55 -43.23 -7.14 -9.31
N LEU A 56 -44.04 -6.09 -9.31
CA LEU A 56 -44.26 -5.24 -8.15
C LEU A 56 -44.99 -6.00 -7.03
N GLU A 57 -46.03 -6.76 -7.36
CA GLU A 57 -46.77 -7.58 -6.40
C GLU A 57 -45.86 -8.64 -5.75
N ARG A 58 -45.03 -9.31 -6.54
CA ARG A 58 -44.00 -10.24 -6.01
C ARG A 58 -43.00 -9.53 -5.11
N ARG A 59 -42.56 -8.33 -5.48
CA ARG A 59 -41.64 -7.53 -4.67
C ARG A 59 -42.28 -7.15 -3.32
N LEU A 60 -43.55 -6.77 -3.33
CA LEU A 60 -44.31 -6.45 -2.11
C LEU A 60 -44.53 -7.69 -1.23
N ASP A 61 -44.81 -8.86 -1.81
CA ASP A 61 -44.95 -10.12 -1.05
C ASP A 61 -43.62 -10.55 -0.41
N LEU A 62 -42.51 -10.45 -1.15
CA LEU A 62 -41.17 -10.70 -0.60
C LEU A 62 -40.84 -9.72 0.54
N GLN A 63 -41.12 -8.43 0.37
CA GLN A 63 -40.90 -7.41 1.38
C GLN A 63 -41.76 -7.66 2.63
N ALA A 64 -43.03 -8.02 2.45
CA ALA A 64 -43.95 -8.29 3.56
C ALA A 64 -43.53 -9.54 4.36
N ARG A 65 -43.00 -10.58 3.70
CA ARG A 65 -42.61 -11.83 4.36
C ARG A 65 -41.23 -11.80 5.00
N TYR A 66 -40.26 -11.16 4.35
CA TYR A 66 -38.84 -11.24 4.74
C TYR A 66 -38.24 -9.91 5.18
N GLY A 67 -38.98 -8.80 5.03
CA GLY A 67 -38.57 -7.46 5.45
C GLY A 67 -37.65 -6.74 4.47
N ASP A 68 -37.35 -5.48 4.80
CA ASP A 68 -36.62 -4.55 3.94
C ASP A 68 -35.16 -4.95 3.72
N GLU A 69 -34.52 -5.59 4.71
CA GLU A 69 -33.10 -5.98 4.62
C GLU A 69 -32.88 -7.09 3.59
N VAL A 70 -33.80 -8.06 3.51
CA VAL A 70 -33.77 -9.13 2.52
C VAL A 70 -34.01 -8.56 1.12
N MET A 71 -34.93 -7.60 0.99
CA MET A 71 -35.16 -6.90 -0.27
C MET A 71 -33.94 -6.12 -0.72
N ALA A 72 -33.28 -5.39 0.18
CA ALA A 72 -32.04 -4.69 -0.12
C ALA A 72 -30.93 -5.64 -0.58
N ALA A 73 -30.80 -6.81 0.06
CA ALA A 73 -29.84 -7.84 -0.34
C ALA A 73 -30.16 -8.45 -1.72
N LEU A 74 -31.44 -8.67 -2.03
CA LEU A 74 -31.89 -9.13 -3.35
C LEU A 74 -31.60 -8.07 -4.42
N ASP A 75 -31.92 -6.80 -4.18
CA ASP A 75 -31.62 -5.70 -5.10
C ASP A 75 -30.12 -5.59 -5.35
N LYS A 76 -29.30 -5.76 -4.30
CA LYS A 76 -27.84 -5.78 -4.43
C LYS A 76 -27.35 -6.87 -5.36
N SER A 77 -27.93 -8.07 -5.29
CA SER A 77 -27.59 -9.20 -6.18
C SER A 77 -27.92 -8.92 -7.66
N ARG A 78 -28.82 -7.97 -7.95
CA ARG A 78 -29.15 -7.54 -9.31
C ARG A 78 -28.14 -6.52 -9.85
N LEU A 79 -27.54 -5.73 -8.96
CA LEU A 79 -26.55 -4.71 -9.27
C LEU A 79 -25.11 -5.25 -9.32
N THR A 80 -24.86 -6.46 -8.80
CA THR A 80 -23.52 -7.06 -8.83
C THR A 80 -22.99 -7.24 -10.25
N GLY A 81 -21.67 -7.04 -10.41
CA GLY A 81 -20.98 -7.09 -11.70
C GLY A 81 -21.04 -5.82 -12.55
N ASN A 82 -21.88 -4.84 -12.17
CA ASN A 82 -22.02 -3.58 -12.91
C ASN A 82 -21.54 -2.33 -12.15
N THR A 83 -20.86 -2.49 -11.02
CA THR A 83 -20.34 -1.38 -10.23
C THR A 83 -19.15 -0.70 -10.92
N ALA A 84 -19.14 0.64 -10.88
CA ALA A 84 -18.07 1.44 -11.49
C ALA A 84 -16.71 1.17 -10.82
N ASN A 85 -16.69 1.05 -9.49
CA ASN A 85 -15.46 0.90 -8.71
C ASN A 85 -14.69 -0.37 -9.07
N VAL A 86 -15.36 -1.53 -9.09
CA VAL A 86 -14.72 -2.81 -9.46
C VAL A 86 -14.26 -2.82 -10.92
N LYS A 87 -15.03 -2.21 -11.83
CA LYS A 87 -14.62 -2.06 -13.24
C LYS A 87 -13.38 -1.20 -13.39
N ILE A 88 -13.36 -0.01 -12.77
CA ILE A 88 -12.22 0.90 -12.81
C ILE A 88 -10.99 0.25 -12.17
N PHE A 89 -11.16 -0.41 -11.03
CA PHE A 89 -10.08 -1.14 -10.36
C PHE A 89 -9.51 -2.24 -11.25
N HIS A 90 -10.37 -3.04 -11.88
CA HIS A 90 -9.95 -4.09 -12.80
C HIS A 90 -9.14 -3.55 -13.98
N TYR A 91 -9.61 -2.50 -14.67
CA TYR A 91 -8.87 -1.91 -15.79
C TYR A 91 -7.51 -1.33 -15.36
N LYS A 92 -7.48 -0.60 -14.24
CA LYS A 92 -6.22 -0.06 -13.69
C LYS A 92 -5.25 -1.17 -13.26
N LEU A 93 -5.77 -2.28 -12.75
CA LEU A 93 -4.96 -3.44 -12.39
C LEU A 93 -4.36 -4.12 -13.63
N GLU A 94 -5.12 -4.26 -14.71
CA GLU A 94 -4.58 -4.77 -15.97
C GLU A 94 -3.48 -3.87 -16.52
N ASP A 95 -3.68 -2.55 -16.46
CA ASP A 95 -2.65 -1.59 -16.88
C ASP A 95 -1.40 -1.70 -16.00
N LEU A 96 -1.57 -1.84 -14.68
CA LEU A 96 -0.45 -2.06 -13.75
C LEU A 96 0.32 -3.35 -14.09
N GLU A 97 -0.38 -4.46 -14.32
CA GLU A 97 0.23 -5.74 -14.68
C GLU A 97 1.00 -5.67 -16.02
N ARG A 98 0.44 -4.98 -17.02
CA ARG A 98 1.11 -4.75 -18.30
C ARG A 98 2.36 -3.89 -18.13
N LEU A 99 2.28 -2.82 -17.33
CA LEU A 99 3.43 -1.96 -17.01
C LEU A 99 4.50 -2.75 -16.27
N HIS A 100 4.10 -3.59 -15.31
CA HIS A 100 5.02 -4.42 -14.53
C HIS A 100 5.73 -5.43 -15.42
N GLY A 101 5.01 -6.10 -16.33
CA GLY A 101 5.62 -7.03 -17.29
C GLY A 101 6.64 -6.35 -18.23
N ARG A 102 6.37 -5.12 -18.68
CA ARG A 102 7.34 -4.35 -19.48
C ARG A 102 8.56 -3.95 -18.67
N TRP A 103 8.34 -3.47 -17.45
CA TRP A 103 9.43 -3.10 -16.56
C TRP A 103 10.32 -4.29 -16.19
N GLN A 104 9.75 -5.49 -16.00
CA GLN A 104 10.53 -6.71 -15.77
C GLN A 104 11.42 -7.07 -16.97
N ALA A 105 11.01 -6.74 -18.19
CA ALA A 105 11.78 -7.00 -19.41
C ALA A 105 12.88 -5.96 -19.64
N ASP A 106 12.55 -4.67 -19.54
CA ASP A 106 13.41 -3.58 -20.00
C ASP A 106 14.16 -2.86 -18.85
N GLN A 107 13.71 -3.04 -17.59
CA GLN A 107 14.26 -2.42 -16.38
C GLN A 107 14.45 -0.89 -16.44
N GLU A 108 13.63 -0.19 -17.25
CA GLU A 108 13.73 1.26 -17.38
C GLU A 108 13.28 2.01 -16.11
N PRO A 109 14.07 2.98 -15.59
CA PRO A 109 13.71 3.75 -14.40
C PRO A 109 12.38 4.52 -14.51
N ILE A 110 12.07 5.02 -15.71
CA ILE A 110 10.82 5.76 -15.98
C ILE A 110 9.59 4.88 -15.74
N LEU A 111 9.70 3.57 -15.98
CA LEU A 111 8.61 2.63 -15.75
C LEU A 111 8.37 2.41 -14.25
N LEU A 112 9.42 2.45 -13.42
CA LEU A 112 9.29 2.33 -11.96
C LEU A 112 8.47 3.48 -11.37
N ASP A 113 8.74 4.73 -11.78
CA ASP A 113 7.95 5.90 -11.34
C ASP A 113 6.47 5.77 -11.73
N ARG A 114 6.20 5.26 -12.94
CA ARG A 114 4.84 5.01 -13.43
C ARG A 114 4.14 3.90 -12.64
N LEU A 115 4.87 2.83 -12.28
CA LEU A 115 4.37 1.78 -11.40
C LEU A 115 3.98 2.34 -10.03
N GLY A 116 4.83 3.17 -9.43
CA GLY A 116 4.54 3.82 -8.14
C GLY A 116 3.32 4.76 -8.19
N GLN A 117 3.07 5.43 -9.32
CA GLN A 117 1.85 6.22 -9.52
C GLN A 117 0.61 5.34 -9.69
N ALA A 118 0.72 4.25 -10.47
CA ALA A 118 -0.37 3.30 -10.68
C ALA A 118 -0.79 2.59 -9.39
N ILE A 119 0.17 2.18 -8.55
CA ILE A 119 -0.09 1.62 -7.21
C ILE A 119 -0.85 2.63 -6.34
N ARG A 120 -0.43 3.91 -6.32
CA ARG A 120 -1.14 4.96 -5.55
C ARG A 120 -2.58 5.14 -6.01
N ALA A 121 -2.82 5.12 -7.33
CA ALA A 121 -4.17 5.22 -7.89
C ALA A 121 -5.06 4.02 -7.52
N LEU A 122 -4.49 2.81 -7.47
CA LEU A 122 -5.21 1.60 -7.04
C LEU A 122 -5.45 1.57 -5.52
N ASN A 123 -4.48 2.04 -4.72
CA ASN A 123 -4.66 2.18 -3.27
C ASN A 123 -5.82 3.09 -2.91
N ALA A 124 -6.03 4.17 -3.66
CA ALA A 124 -7.18 5.07 -3.45
C ALA A 124 -8.54 4.36 -3.64
N LEU A 125 -8.61 3.34 -4.49
CA LEU A 125 -9.82 2.56 -4.77
C LEU A 125 -9.95 1.32 -3.87
N LEU A 126 -8.91 0.98 -3.11
CA LEU A 126 -8.83 -0.27 -2.36
C LEU A 126 -9.90 -0.37 -1.27
N LEU A 127 -10.16 0.74 -0.57
CA LEU A 127 -11.19 0.80 0.47
C LEU A 127 -12.58 0.58 -0.11
N ASP A 128 -12.89 1.22 -1.25
CA ASP A 128 -14.19 1.09 -1.91
C ASP A 128 -14.44 -0.35 -2.39
N VAL A 129 -13.41 -0.99 -2.98
CA VAL A 129 -13.50 -2.37 -3.46
C VAL A 129 -13.63 -3.36 -2.29
N ARG A 130 -12.90 -3.14 -1.18
CA ARG A 130 -13.03 -3.95 0.05
C ARG A 130 -14.40 -3.79 0.68
N ALA A 131 -14.91 -2.55 0.75
CA ALA A 131 -16.25 -2.26 1.25
C ALA A 131 -17.30 -3.01 0.42
N GLU A 132 -17.24 -2.90 -0.91
CA GLU A 132 -18.17 -3.59 -1.82
C GLU A 132 -18.16 -5.12 -1.66
N ASN A 133 -16.98 -5.71 -1.42
CA ASN A 133 -16.86 -7.15 -1.16
C ASN A 133 -17.47 -7.57 0.20
N SER A 134 -17.20 -6.80 1.26
CA SER A 134 -17.80 -7.02 2.58
C SER A 134 -19.32 -6.95 2.51
N ASP A 135 -19.80 -5.93 1.80
CA ASP A 135 -21.18 -5.66 1.50
C ASP A 135 -21.90 -6.79 0.72
N ALA A 136 -21.24 -7.35 -0.29
CA ALA A 136 -21.75 -8.49 -1.05
C ALA A 136 -21.78 -9.77 -0.19
N SER A 137 -20.74 -9.98 0.62
CA SER A 137 -20.62 -11.12 1.52
C SER A 137 -21.70 -11.10 2.61
N MET A 138 -21.93 -9.92 3.22
CA MET A 138 -22.97 -9.72 4.23
C MET A 138 -24.37 -9.93 3.65
N ALA A 139 -24.64 -9.38 2.46
CA ALA A 139 -25.91 -9.62 1.76
C ALA A 139 -26.12 -11.11 1.46
N ALA A 140 -25.09 -11.82 1.02
CA ALA A 140 -25.18 -13.27 0.77
C ALA A 140 -25.44 -14.06 2.07
N GLN A 141 -24.81 -13.68 3.18
CA GLN A 141 -25.02 -14.30 4.47
C GLN A 141 -26.44 -14.05 5.00
N LEU A 142 -26.94 -12.82 4.89
CA LEU A 142 -28.30 -12.46 5.29
C LEU A 142 -29.34 -13.31 4.53
N LEU A 143 -29.15 -13.48 3.22
CA LEU A 143 -30.01 -14.32 2.39
C LEU A 143 -29.93 -15.81 2.75
N ARG A 144 -28.76 -16.32 3.15
CA ARG A 144 -28.59 -17.72 3.59
C ARG A 144 -29.31 -18.05 4.88
N HIS A 145 -29.52 -17.07 5.75
CA HIS A 145 -30.24 -17.26 7.01
C HIS A 145 -31.75 -17.28 6.85
N GLN A 146 -32.28 -17.01 5.64
CA GLN A 146 -33.71 -17.04 5.38
C GLN A 146 -34.18 -18.46 5.04
N SER A 147 -35.17 -18.94 5.80
CA SER A 147 -35.92 -20.15 5.48
C SER A 147 -36.99 -19.80 4.44
N ALA A 148 -36.64 -19.91 3.15
CA ALA A 148 -37.55 -19.64 2.06
C ALA A 148 -38.05 -20.94 1.42
N ASP A 149 -39.36 -20.98 1.12
CA ASP A 149 -40.03 -22.12 0.48
C ASP A 149 -40.44 -21.79 -0.96
N GLY A 150 -40.61 -22.83 -1.78
CA GLY A 150 -41.14 -22.71 -3.14
C GLY A 150 -40.33 -21.78 -4.05
N GLU A 151 -41.00 -20.86 -4.73
CA GLU A 151 -40.40 -19.99 -5.75
C GLU A 151 -39.46 -18.91 -5.16
N HIS A 152 -39.69 -18.51 -3.90
CA HIS A 152 -38.80 -17.59 -3.18
C HIS A 152 -37.45 -18.24 -2.88
N ALA A 153 -37.44 -19.55 -2.60
CA ALA A 153 -36.22 -20.31 -2.35
C ALA A 153 -35.27 -20.30 -3.57
N GLU A 154 -35.82 -20.46 -4.78
CA GLU A 154 -35.05 -20.37 -6.03
C GLU A 154 -34.47 -18.97 -6.22
N THR A 155 -35.30 -17.93 -6.04
CA THR A 155 -34.88 -16.53 -6.21
C THR A 155 -33.76 -16.16 -5.23
N ILE A 156 -33.91 -16.50 -3.96
CA ILE A 156 -32.92 -16.27 -2.91
C ILE A 156 -31.63 -17.06 -3.20
N ARG A 157 -31.73 -18.32 -3.62
CA ARG A 157 -30.56 -19.13 -3.98
C ARG A 157 -29.80 -18.54 -5.16
N GLN A 158 -30.48 -18.10 -6.22
CA GLN A 158 -29.83 -17.44 -7.36
C GLN A 158 -29.13 -16.14 -6.95
N ALA A 159 -29.76 -15.34 -6.09
CA ALA A 159 -29.15 -14.12 -5.55
C ALA A 159 -27.88 -14.43 -4.72
N ILE A 160 -27.91 -15.45 -3.86
CA ILE A 160 -26.75 -15.91 -3.09
C ILE A 160 -25.60 -16.31 -4.02
N VAL A 161 -25.89 -17.09 -5.07
CA VAL A 161 -24.87 -17.53 -6.04
C VAL A 161 -24.24 -16.33 -6.74
N LYS A 162 -25.04 -15.36 -7.20
CA LYS A 162 -24.53 -14.14 -7.85
C LYS A 162 -23.67 -13.29 -6.92
N LEU A 163 -24.11 -13.07 -5.68
CA LEU A 163 -23.36 -12.31 -4.68
C LEU A 163 -22.04 -13.01 -4.34
N HIS A 164 -22.05 -14.34 -4.22
CA HIS A 164 -20.86 -15.11 -3.95
C HIS A 164 -19.85 -15.04 -5.11
N GLN A 165 -20.31 -15.25 -6.35
CA GLN A 165 -19.46 -15.12 -7.55
C GLN A 165 -18.85 -13.72 -7.68
N HIS A 166 -19.62 -12.67 -7.35
CA HIS A 166 -19.12 -11.29 -7.35
C HIS A 166 -18.05 -11.06 -6.28
N SER A 167 -18.29 -11.54 -5.05
CA SER A 167 -17.30 -11.51 -3.97
C SER A 167 -16.02 -12.25 -4.37
N GLU A 168 -16.15 -13.46 -4.93
CA GLU A 168 -15.00 -14.22 -5.41
C GLU A 168 -14.23 -13.51 -6.52
N ARG A 169 -14.92 -12.80 -7.41
CA ARG A 169 -14.29 -11.97 -8.45
C ARG A 169 -13.48 -10.84 -7.82
N ILE A 170 -14.02 -10.14 -6.82
CA ILE A 170 -13.31 -9.07 -6.12
C ILE A 170 -12.08 -9.63 -5.41
N GLU A 171 -12.22 -10.73 -4.67
CA GLU A 171 -11.11 -11.43 -4.00
C GLU A 171 -9.99 -11.85 -4.98
N ASN A 172 -10.34 -12.23 -6.22
CA ASN A 172 -9.35 -12.53 -7.27
C ASN A 172 -8.64 -11.28 -7.79
N LEU A 173 -9.33 -10.13 -7.87
CA LEU A 173 -8.70 -8.88 -8.25
C LEU A 173 -7.76 -8.37 -7.14
N LEU A 174 -8.19 -8.46 -5.89
CA LEU A 174 -7.39 -8.08 -4.72
C LEU A 174 -6.15 -8.96 -4.59
N SER A 175 -6.26 -10.28 -4.77
CA SER A 175 -5.10 -11.18 -4.71
C SER A 175 -4.05 -10.86 -5.76
N ARG A 176 -4.47 -10.63 -7.01
CA ARG A 176 -3.59 -10.20 -8.12
C ARG A 176 -2.91 -8.88 -7.79
N TYR A 177 -3.67 -7.91 -7.32
CA TYR A 177 -3.14 -6.60 -6.93
C TYR A 177 -2.06 -6.71 -5.86
N PHE A 178 -2.35 -7.42 -4.75
CA PHE A 178 -1.38 -7.56 -3.66
C PHE A 178 -0.12 -8.29 -4.09
N ARG A 179 -0.22 -9.27 -4.99
CA ARG A 179 0.94 -9.96 -5.54
C ARG A 179 1.82 -9.03 -6.37
N VAL A 180 1.25 -8.32 -7.34
CA VAL A 180 2.00 -7.39 -8.20
C VAL A 180 2.62 -6.26 -7.37
N ARG A 181 1.87 -5.70 -6.41
CA ARG A 181 2.39 -4.68 -5.49
C ARG A 181 3.56 -5.21 -4.66
N LEU A 182 3.46 -6.45 -4.15
CA LEU A 182 4.52 -7.06 -3.37
C LEU A 182 5.80 -7.25 -4.20
N ASP A 183 5.68 -7.74 -5.44
CA ASP A 183 6.82 -7.94 -6.34
C ASP A 183 7.55 -6.62 -6.62
N ILE A 184 6.80 -5.55 -6.90
CA ILE A 184 7.35 -4.21 -7.14
C ILE A 184 8.07 -3.68 -5.89
N VAL A 185 7.40 -3.74 -4.73
CA VAL A 185 7.95 -3.27 -3.44
C VAL A 185 9.19 -4.07 -3.04
N GLN A 186 9.22 -5.37 -3.29
CA GLN A 186 10.38 -6.21 -3.01
C GLN A 186 11.60 -5.74 -3.82
N HIS A 187 11.39 -5.39 -5.10
CA HIS A 187 12.47 -4.86 -5.92
C HIS A 187 12.93 -3.47 -5.45
N GLU A 188 12.00 -2.56 -5.13
CA GLU A 188 12.34 -1.25 -4.58
C GLU A 188 13.20 -1.36 -3.31
N MET A 189 12.83 -2.28 -2.40
CA MET A 189 13.62 -2.54 -1.20
C MET A 189 15.01 -3.10 -1.51
N HIS A 190 15.11 -4.02 -2.48
CA HIS A 190 16.38 -4.61 -2.87
C HIS A 190 17.32 -3.58 -3.50
N ASP A 191 16.80 -2.75 -4.42
CA ASP A 191 17.55 -1.66 -5.03
C ASP A 191 18.02 -0.65 -3.99
N LYS A 192 17.15 -0.32 -3.03
CA LYS A 192 17.50 0.57 -1.92
C LYS A 192 18.62 -0.02 -1.06
N LEU A 193 18.57 -1.32 -0.76
CA LEU A 193 19.64 -1.99 -0.04
C LEU A 193 20.95 -2.00 -0.81
N GLN A 194 20.92 -2.29 -2.11
CA GLN A 194 22.12 -2.22 -2.94
C GLN A 194 22.70 -0.80 -2.95
N GLN A 195 21.85 0.22 -3.05
CA GLN A 195 22.27 1.62 -2.96
C GLN A 195 22.94 1.92 -1.61
N VAL A 196 22.33 1.49 -0.50
CA VAL A 196 22.89 1.62 0.85
C VAL A 196 24.25 0.92 0.94
N SER A 197 24.36 -0.34 0.51
CA SER A 197 25.63 -1.09 0.57
C SER A 197 26.73 -0.45 -0.28
N ARG A 198 26.41 0.06 -1.47
CA ARG A 198 27.38 0.77 -2.33
C ARG A 198 27.89 2.03 -1.64
N LEU A 199 27.00 2.82 -1.06
CA LEU A 199 27.37 4.07 -0.39
C LEU A 199 28.09 3.82 0.94
N ASP A 200 27.75 2.76 1.66
CA ASP A 200 28.48 2.31 2.85
C ASP A 200 29.92 1.92 2.52
N HIS A 201 30.13 1.17 1.43
CA HIS A 201 31.47 0.80 0.99
C HIS A 201 32.30 2.03 0.60
N GLN A 202 31.70 2.99 -0.08
CA GLN A 202 32.33 4.26 -0.41
C GLN A 202 32.64 5.09 0.86
N ALA A 203 31.71 5.15 1.81
CA ALA A 203 31.90 5.86 3.08
C ALA A 203 33.01 5.22 3.93
N GLU A 204 33.15 3.90 3.90
CA GLU A 204 34.23 3.19 4.59
C GLU A 204 35.58 3.47 3.93
N THR A 205 35.63 3.49 2.60
CA THR A 205 36.84 3.89 1.86
C THR A 205 37.28 5.32 2.23
N LEU A 206 36.31 6.25 2.30
CA LEU A 206 36.57 7.62 2.74
C LEU A 206 37.04 7.68 4.21
N ARG A 207 36.47 6.86 5.11
CA ARG A 207 36.93 6.76 6.51
C ARG A 207 38.39 6.33 6.59
N GLN A 208 38.78 5.31 5.85
CA GLN A 208 40.16 4.83 5.83
C GLN A 208 41.13 5.92 5.32
N GLN A 209 40.74 6.67 4.29
CA GLN A 209 41.51 7.82 3.81
C GLN A 209 41.61 8.94 4.85
N ILE A 210 40.51 9.25 5.55
CA ILE A 210 40.50 10.25 6.63
C ILE A 210 41.43 9.85 7.76
N GLU A 211 41.40 8.59 8.20
CA GLU A 211 42.28 8.09 9.27
C GLU A 211 43.75 8.08 8.83
N HIS A 212 44.03 7.70 7.59
CA HIS A 212 45.39 7.81 7.04
C HIS A 212 45.89 9.26 7.08
N LEU A 213 45.11 10.23 6.60
CA LEU A 213 45.48 11.65 6.65
C LEU A 213 45.57 12.20 8.08
N ARG A 214 44.76 11.70 9.03
CA ARG A 214 44.85 12.05 10.45
C ARG A 214 46.16 11.57 11.06
N THR A 215 46.55 10.33 10.79
CA THR A 215 47.84 9.80 11.25
C THR A 215 49.03 10.55 10.64
N GLU A 216 48.96 10.93 9.36
CA GLU A 216 49.97 11.80 8.73
C GLU A 216 50.02 13.20 9.37
N LEU A 217 48.85 13.77 9.70
CA LEU A 217 48.75 15.06 10.40
C LEU A 217 49.39 14.98 11.79
N GLU A 218 49.14 13.91 12.56
CA GLU A 218 49.74 13.70 13.87
C GLU A 218 51.27 13.53 13.79
N GLN A 219 51.76 12.80 12.79
CA GLN A 219 53.19 12.63 12.53
C GLN A 219 53.85 13.96 12.13
N THR A 220 53.23 14.74 11.25
CA THR A 220 53.74 16.06 10.87
C THR A 220 53.71 17.05 12.02
N GLN A 221 52.70 17.00 12.91
CA GLN A 221 52.62 17.81 14.13
C GLN A 221 53.68 17.42 15.18
N THR A 222 54.00 16.14 15.32
CA THR A 222 55.05 15.67 16.24
C THR A 222 56.46 16.02 15.74
N LEU A 223 56.70 15.97 14.43
CA LEU A 223 57.92 16.45 13.78
C LEU A 223 58.06 17.98 13.89
N TRP A 224 56.94 18.70 13.81
CA TRP A 224 56.84 20.14 14.07
C TRP A 224 57.38 20.56 15.42
N ARG A 225 57.02 19.81 16.48
CA ARG A 225 57.53 20.07 17.84
C ARG A 225 59.03 19.84 17.97
N ARG A 226 59.65 19.13 17.01
CA ARG A 226 61.06 18.74 17.02
C ARG A 226 61.94 19.51 16.02
N THR A 227 61.38 20.26 15.06
CA THR A 227 62.16 20.82 13.93
C THR A 227 61.87 22.31 13.69
N VAL A 228 62.90 23.10 13.37
CA VAL A 228 62.86 24.59 13.28
C VAL A 228 62.22 25.14 11.98
N LYS A 229 61.85 24.29 11.00
CA LYS A 229 61.29 24.73 9.70
C LYS A 229 59.78 25.02 9.75
N LYS A 230 59.43 26.02 10.55
CA LYS A 230 58.06 26.40 10.96
C LYS A 230 57.10 26.81 9.83
N ASN A 231 57.55 27.24 8.65
CA ASN A 231 56.64 27.75 7.60
C ASN A 231 56.18 26.66 6.61
N GLN A 232 57.08 25.78 6.16
CA GLN A 232 56.73 24.71 5.20
C GLN A 232 55.85 23.64 5.83
N THR A 233 56.14 23.28 7.08
CA THR A 233 55.38 22.27 7.80
C THR A 233 54.00 22.80 8.25
N ASN A 234 53.80 24.12 8.36
CA ASN A 234 52.48 24.73 8.64
C ASN A 234 51.56 24.60 7.42
N HIS A 235 52.05 24.95 6.24
CA HIS A 235 51.28 24.83 5.00
C HIS A 235 50.88 23.38 4.69
N GLN A 236 51.75 22.41 4.99
CA GLN A 236 51.42 20.99 4.87
C GLN A 236 50.32 20.57 5.86
N ALA A 237 50.38 21.03 7.11
CA ALA A 237 49.35 20.75 8.10
C ALA A 237 47.99 21.38 7.74
N GLU A 238 47.98 22.61 7.25
CA GLU A 238 46.77 23.29 6.76
C GLU A 238 46.17 22.57 5.54
N HIS A 239 47.01 22.13 4.60
CA HIS A 239 46.57 21.36 3.44
C HIS A 239 45.96 20.00 3.84
N LEU A 240 46.59 19.28 4.78
CA LEU A 240 46.05 18.04 5.33
C LEU A 240 44.71 18.27 6.05
N GLN A 241 44.59 19.33 6.84
CA GLN A 241 43.33 19.70 7.51
C GLN A 241 42.22 20.03 6.50
N SER A 242 42.52 20.79 5.44
CA SER A 242 41.58 21.09 4.37
C SER A 242 41.14 19.84 3.60
N ARG A 243 42.06 18.90 3.36
CA ARG A 243 41.73 17.64 2.71
C ARG A 243 40.85 16.76 3.59
N ILE A 244 41.16 16.67 4.89
CA ILE A 244 40.34 15.95 5.86
C ILE A 244 38.93 16.54 5.92
N SER A 245 38.79 17.87 5.98
CA SER A 245 37.47 18.51 6.05
C SER A 245 36.66 18.30 4.77
N ALA A 246 37.30 18.32 3.60
CA ALA A 246 36.67 18.01 2.32
C ALA A 246 36.18 16.55 2.26
N LEU A 247 37.00 15.58 2.68
CA LEU A 247 36.60 14.16 2.69
C LEU A 247 35.50 13.87 3.72
N VAL A 248 35.50 14.55 4.87
CA VAL A 248 34.41 14.47 5.86
C VAL A 248 33.10 15.04 5.29
N ALA A 249 33.16 16.16 4.56
CA ALA A 249 31.99 16.72 3.89
C ALA A 249 31.46 15.80 2.78
N GLU A 250 32.36 15.20 1.99
CA GLU A 250 32.02 14.23 0.95
C GLU A 250 31.42 12.94 1.54
N GLN A 251 31.96 12.44 2.65
CA GLN A 251 31.42 11.28 3.36
C GLN A 251 29.98 11.55 3.82
N ARG A 252 29.71 12.75 4.36
CA ARG A 252 28.36 13.16 4.78
C ARG A 252 27.40 13.31 3.61
N ALA A 253 27.88 13.87 2.49
CA ALA A 253 27.06 14.02 1.28
C ALA A 253 26.64 12.67 0.66
N ARG A 254 27.32 11.58 1.02
CA ARG A 254 27.05 10.22 0.54
C ARG A 254 26.17 9.39 1.49
N GLU A 255 25.56 9.99 2.50
CA GLU A 255 24.58 9.30 3.35
C GLU A 255 23.25 9.09 2.60
N VAL A 256 22.78 7.84 2.54
CA VAL A 256 21.46 7.52 1.97
C VAL A 256 20.37 7.99 2.91
N SER A 257 19.40 8.75 2.41
CA SER A 257 18.15 8.98 3.14
C SER A 257 17.18 7.82 2.92
N ILE A 258 16.79 7.16 4.02
CA ILE A 258 15.62 6.28 4.07
C ILE A 258 14.50 7.10 4.72
N SER A 259 13.33 7.16 4.10
CA SER A 259 12.19 7.90 4.66
C SER A 259 11.24 6.97 5.42
N GLU A 260 10.61 7.50 6.46
CA GLU A 260 9.59 6.78 7.25
C GLU A 260 8.42 6.33 6.38
N ASN A 261 7.98 7.20 5.48
CA ASN A 261 6.89 6.91 4.55
C ASN A 261 7.21 5.72 3.64
N GLN A 262 8.47 5.52 3.25
CA GLN A 262 8.86 4.34 2.47
C GLN A 262 8.77 3.07 3.33
N LEU A 263 9.29 3.11 4.55
CA LEU A 263 9.24 1.97 5.47
C LEU A 263 7.81 1.54 5.79
N THR A 264 6.89 2.50 6.01
CA THR A 264 5.47 2.19 6.27
C THR A 264 4.79 1.61 5.03
N LEU A 265 5.00 2.18 3.84
CA LEU A 265 4.42 1.69 2.58
C LEU A 265 4.89 0.27 2.23
N TRP A 266 6.17 -0.02 2.48
CA TRP A 266 6.75 -1.34 2.27
C TRP A 266 6.20 -2.38 3.26
N LEU A 267 6.08 -2.00 4.54
CA LEU A 267 5.45 -2.86 5.54
C LEU A 267 4.00 -3.15 5.20
N ASP A 268 3.22 -2.14 4.82
CA ASP A 268 1.81 -2.31 4.46
C ASP A 268 1.64 -3.25 3.26
N ALA A 269 2.51 -3.17 2.25
CA ALA A 269 2.46 -4.07 1.10
C ALA A 269 2.69 -5.53 1.50
N LEU A 270 3.64 -5.78 2.42
CA LEU A 270 3.90 -7.10 2.97
C LEU A 270 2.71 -7.61 3.79
N VAL A 271 2.17 -6.78 4.69
CA VAL A 271 1.05 -7.14 5.56
C VAL A 271 -0.21 -7.42 4.75
N ASP A 272 -0.56 -6.54 3.80
CA ASP A 272 -1.73 -6.73 2.92
C ASP A 272 -1.64 -8.06 2.15
N ALA A 273 -0.47 -8.38 1.60
CA ALA A 273 -0.24 -9.64 0.89
C ALA A 273 -0.33 -10.87 1.81
N ALA A 274 0.11 -10.76 3.06
CA ALA A 274 0.08 -11.87 4.02
C ALA A 274 -1.29 -12.11 4.66
N LEU A 275 -2.07 -11.05 4.87
CA LEU A 275 -3.42 -11.14 5.42
C LEU A 275 -4.42 -11.68 4.39
N HIS A 276 -4.17 -11.45 3.09
CA HIS A 276 -5.09 -11.88 2.05
C HIS A 276 -5.08 -13.41 1.87
N PRO A 277 -6.21 -14.14 2.08
CA PRO A 277 -6.24 -15.61 2.15
C PRO A 277 -5.70 -16.31 0.90
N ARG A 278 -6.04 -15.78 -0.29
CA ARG A 278 -5.62 -16.36 -1.58
C ARG A 278 -4.15 -16.09 -1.91
N THR A 279 -3.58 -15.04 -1.35
CA THR A 279 -2.19 -14.67 -1.57
C THR A 279 -1.30 -15.46 -0.61
N ARG A 280 -1.70 -15.57 0.66
CA ARG A 280 -1.03 -16.35 1.72
C ARG A 280 -0.73 -17.80 1.33
N ASN A 281 -1.69 -18.49 0.70
CA ASN A 281 -1.54 -19.91 0.35
C ASN A 281 -0.55 -20.17 -0.81
N ASN A 282 -0.28 -19.15 -1.63
CA ASN A 282 0.57 -19.25 -2.82
C ASN A 282 1.92 -18.54 -2.64
N LEU A 283 2.33 -18.27 -1.40
CA LEU A 283 3.45 -17.39 -1.06
C LEU A 283 4.73 -18.08 -0.50
N PRO A 284 5.24 -19.23 -1.02
CA PRO A 284 6.49 -19.77 -0.52
C PRO A 284 7.69 -19.21 -1.30
N ILE A 285 8.69 -18.68 -0.56
CA ILE A 285 10.05 -18.22 -0.97
C ILE A 285 10.26 -16.69 -1.03
N GLY A 286 9.53 -15.91 -1.83
CA GLY A 286 9.80 -14.45 -1.97
C GLY A 286 9.59 -13.60 -0.71
N GLN A 287 8.70 -14.06 0.19
CA GLN A 287 8.33 -13.35 1.41
C GLN A 287 9.43 -13.32 2.50
N SER A 288 10.34 -14.31 2.56
CA SER A 288 11.46 -14.23 3.50
C SER A 288 12.41 -13.12 3.11
N ASP A 289 12.70 -13.00 1.83
CA ASP A 289 13.71 -12.09 1.32
C ASP A 289 13.23 -10.64 1.41
N ALA A 290 11.96 -10.39 1.06
CA ALA A 290 11.35 -9.08 1.23
C ALA A 290 11.29 -8.64 2.71
N ARG A 291 11.03 -9.57 3.63
CA ARG A 291 11.08 -9.29 5.09
C ARG A 291 12.49 -8.97 5.56
N MET A 292 13.46 -9.81 5.21
CA MET A 292 14.86 -9.58 5.58
C MET A 292 15.35 -8.25 5.02
N ALA A 293 14.93 -7.91 3.81
CA ALA A 293 15.23 -6.62 3.20
C ALA A 293 14.63 -5.46 4.00
N LEU A 294 13.34 -5.54 4.34
CA LEU A 294 12.68 -4.51 5.14
C LEU A 294 13.34 -4.33 6.53
N TYR A 295 13.70 -5.43 7.21
CA TYR A 295 14.37 -5.33 8.51
C TYR A 295 15.78 -4.76 8.41
N ALA A 296 16.52 -5.09 7.35
CA ALA A 296 17.82 -4.47 7.11
C ALA A 296 17.68 -2.95 6.90
N LEU A 297 16.67 -2.52 6.14
CA LEU A 297 16.37 -1.11 5.91
C LEU A 297 15.89 -0.39 7.18
N LEU A 298 15.03 -1.02 7.98
CA LEU A 298 14.57 -0.48 9.27
C LEU A 298 15.75 -0.30 10.23
N ASN A 299 16.58 -1.33 10.40
CA ASN A 299 17.77 -1.23 11.26
C ASN A 299 18.71 -0.13 10.78
N ARG A 300 18.88 0.02 9.47
CA ARG A 300 19.70 1.08 8.90
C ARG A 300 19.12 2.47 9.17
N TYR A 301 17.80 2.61 9.07
CA TYR A 301 17.11 3.86 9.40
C TYR A 301 17.33 4.26 10.87
N CYS A 302 17.13 3.33 11.82
CA CYS A 302 17.42 3.56 13.24
C CYS A 302 18.88 4.00 13.46
N GLN A 303 19.85 3.26 12.90
CA GLN A 303 21.27 3.62 12.99
C GLN A 303 21.59 5.02 12.44
N GLN A 304 20.90 5.44 11.37
CA GLN A 304 21.07 6.77 10.80
C GLN A 304 20.50 7.86 11.71
N GLN A 305 19.33 7.63 12.32
CA GLN A 305 18.74 8.56 13.29
C GLN A 305 19.62 8.69 14.53
N GLU A 306 20.08 7.57 15.09
CA GLU A 306 21.00 7.53 16.22
C GLU A 306 22.31 8.29 15.92
N SER A 307 22.95 8.00 14.78
CA SER A 307 24.19 8.67 14.34
C SER A 307 23.98 10.18 14.18
N SER A 308 22.87 10.59 13.56
CA SER A 308 22.52 11.99 13.34
C SER A 308 22.29 12.73 14.67
N ALA A 309 21.52 12.11 15.58
CA ALA A 309 21.27 12.65 16.92
C ALA A 309 22.58 12.79 17.71
N MET A 310 23.49 11.80 17.60
CA MET A 310 24.79 11.84 18.25
C MET A 310 25.70 12.92 17.68
N GLN A 311 25.68 13.15 16.36
CA GLN A 311 26.40 14.26 15.73
C GLN A 311 25.89 15.61 16.21
N ILE A 312 24.58 15.76 16.36
CA ILE A 312 23.96 16.96 16.91
C ILE A 312 24.38 17.18 18.36
N ALA A 313 24.35 16.13 19.19
CA ALA A 313 24.77 16.19 20.58
C ALA A 313 26.25 16.59 20.74
N ARG A 314 27.11 16.16 19.80
CA ARG A 314 28.54 16.45 19.79
C ARG A 314 28.90 17.80 19.17
N ASN A 315 28.00 18.46 18.44
CA ASN A 315 28.27 19.73 17.77
C ASN A 315 27.83 20.93 18.63
N PRO A 316 28.76 21.70 19.22
CA PRO A 316 28.41 22.81 20.11
C PRO A 316 28.01 24.09 19.37
N PHE A 317 28.07 24.13 18.02
CA PHE A 317 27.89 25.33 17.21
C PHE A 317 26.60 25.33 16.36
N LEU A 318 25.64 24.47 16.68
CA LEU A 318 24.35 24.44 15.98
C LEU A 318 23.53 25.71 16.23
N GLN A 319 22.92 26.23 15.17
CA GLN A 319 22.03 27.40 15.22
C GLN A 319 20.60 27.04 15.69
N VAL A 320 20.23 25.76 15.61
CA VAL A 320 18.93 25.21 16.05
C VAL A 320 19.05 24.68 17.48
N ASP A 321 17.98 24.68 18.26
CA ASP A 321 17.94 24.03 19.59
C ASP A 321 18.28 22.53 19.45
N PRO A 322 19.47 22.10 19.89
CA PRO A 322 19.94 20.73 19.68
C PRO A 322 19.10 19.70 20.44
N ALA A 323 18.49 20.09 21.57
CA ALA A 323 17.64 19.20 22.35
C ALA A 323 16.34 18.88 21.60
N GLN A 324 15.74 19.89 20.96
CA GLN A 324 14.53 19.69 20.14
C GLN A 324 14.83 18.87 18.89
N ALA A 325 15.97 19.10 18.23
CA ALA A 325 16.37 18.33 17.05
C ALA A 325 16.61 16.84 17.37
N ILE A 326 17.32 16.54 18.48
CA ILE A 326 17.51 15.17 18.96
C ILE A 326 16.18 14.52 19.29
N ARG A 327 15.30 15.22 20.01
CA ARG A 327 13.98 14.70 20.39
C ARG A 327 13.12 14.41 19.16
N PHE A 328 13.15 15.26 18.15
CA PHE A 328 12.43 15.02 16.90
C PHE A 328 12.92 13.74 16.20
N MET A 329 14.23 13.52 16.12
CA MET A 329 14.81 12.30 15.54
C MET A 329 14.39 11.04 16.31
N LEU A 330 14.46 11.07 17.64
CA LEU A 330 14.04 9.93 18.47
C LEU A 330 12.54 9.66 18.41
N LEU A 331 11.70 10.71 18.35
CA LEU A 331 10.25 10.56 18.14
C LEU A 331 9.92 9.91 16.78
N SER A 332 10.69 10.26 15.75
CA SER A 332 10.56 9.69 14.41
C SER A 332 10.90 8.18 14.44
N GLU A 333 11.98 7.81 15.11
CA GLU A 333 12.35 6.41 15.33
C GLU A 333 11.33 5.64 16.17
N GLN A 334 10.83 6.23 17.25
CA GLN A 334 9.78 5.65 18.07
C GLN A 334 8.50 5.39 17.26
N PHE A 335 8.07 6.38 16.46
CA PHE A 335 6.88 6.25 15.62
C PHE A 335 6.97 5.04 14.68
N ILE A 336 8.10 4.87 13.96
CA ILE A 336 8.22 3.77 13.02
C ILE A 336 8.27 2.41 13.72
N LEU A 337 8.90 2.32 14.89
CA LEU A 337 8.95 1.08 15.67
C LEU A 337 7.59 0.71 16.26
N ASP A 338 6.86 1.69 16.78
CA ASP A 338 5.48 1.52 17.26
C ASP A 338 4.56 1.05 16.12
N TYR A 339 4.74 1.63 14.91
CA TYR A 339 3.98 1.24 13.73
C TYR A 339 4.25 -0.24 13.36
N PHE A 340 5.51 -0.67 13.33
CA PHE A 340 5.88 -2.06 13.08
C PHE A 340 5.34 -3.02 14.16
N SER A 341 5.43 -2.62 15.42
CA SER A 341 4.93 -3.39 16.56
C SER A 341 3.41 -3.57 16.52
N LYS A 342 2.66 -2.50 16.22
CA LYS A 342 1.20 -2.56 16.07
C LYS A 342 0.79 -3.49 14.93
N LYS A 343 1.42 -3.38 13.77
CA LYS A 343 1.17 -4.25 12.61
C LYS A 343 1.51 -5.72 12.89
N ARG A 344 2.53 -6.00 13.72
CA ARG A 344 2.83 -7.35 14.23
C ARG A 344 1.68 -7.91 15.07
N ASN A 345 1.15 -7.13 16.00
CA ASN A 345 0.09 -7.60 16.90
C ASN A 345 -1.20 -7.92 16.12
N GLU A 346 -1.48 -7.16 15.06
CA GLU A 346 -2.56 -7.44 14.10
C GLU A 346 -2.30 -8.72 13.26
N THR A 347 -1.03 -9.11 13.08
CA THR A 347 -0.56 -10.17 12.16
C THR A 347 0.30 -11.20 12.88
N THR A 348 -0.21 -11.75 13.99
CA THR A 348 0.48 -12.37 15.14
C THR A 348 1.46 -13.55 14.86
N ALA A 349 1.72 -13.92 13.61
CA ALA A 349 2.54 -15.08 13.25
C ALA A 349 3.79 -14.77 12.41
N TRP A 350 4.02 -13.53 11.95
CA TRP A 350 4.90 -13.34 10.79
C TRP A 350 5.95 -12.21 10.85
N ILE A 351 5.82 -11.24 11.76
CA ILE A 351 6.76 -10.10 11.92
C ILE A 351 7.70 -10.39 13.10
N SER A 352 9.01 -10.40 12.84
CA SER A 352 10.11 -10.64 13.81
C SER A 352 10.16 -9.60 14.93
N ASP A 353 10.73 -9.98 16.09
CA ASP A 353 10.84 -9.17 17.31
C ASP A 353 11.83 -7.99 17.23
N VAL A 354 12.45 -7.75 16.07
CA VAL A 354 13.44 -6.67 15.85
C VAL A 354 12.91 -5.30 16.29
N ALA A 355 11.64 -4.98 15.98
CA ALA A 355 11.05 -3.68 16.35
C ALA A 355 10.86 -3.54 17.86
N GLN A 356 10.53 -4.63 18.56
CA GLN A 356 10.36 -4.62 20.01
C GLN A 356 11.70 -4.47 20.72
N VAL A 357 12.71 -5.24 20.30
CA VAL A 357 14.08 -5.13 20.86
C VAL A 357 14.63 -3.72 20.68
N ARG A 358 14.46 -3.13 19.49
CA ARG A 358 14.86 -1.73 19.22
C ARG A 358 14.12 -0.71 20.07
N SER A 359 12.82 -0.92 20.30
CA SER A 359 12.03 -0.04 21.17
C SER A 359 12.51 -0.06 22.62
N GLU A 360 12.97 -1.21 23.12
CA GLU A 360 13.51 -1.35 24.47
C GLU A 360 14.88 -0.67 24.61
N ASP A 361 15.70 -0.71 23.56
CA ASP A 361 17.04 -0.08 23.52
C ASP A 361 16.98 1.46 23.40
N LEU A 362 15.92 2.02 22.81
CA LEU A 362 15.73 3.46 22.56
C LEU A 362 15.79 4.30 23.83
N ASP A 363 15.17 3.85 24.91
CA ASP A 363 15.15 4.55 26.21
C ASP A 363 16.56 4.70 26.81
N GLY A 364 17.43 3.71 26.57
CA GLY A 364 18.83 3.73 26.99
C GLY A 364 19.66 4.69 26.13
N LEU A 365 19.43 4.67 24.82
CA LEU A 365 20.08 5.56 23.84
C LEU A 365 19.75 7.04 24.10
N GLU A 366 18.48 7.39 24.35
CA GLU A 366 18.07 8.76 24.65
C GLU A 366 18.85 9.34 25.84
N ARG A 367 18.93 8.59 26.94
CA ARG A 367 19.66 9.02 28.14
C ARG A 367 21.15 9.22 27.86
N MET A 368 21.74 8.37 27.02
CA MET A 368 23.14 8.46 26.62
C MET A 368 23.42 9.72 25.79
N ILE A 369 22.60 9.96 24.75
CA ILE A 369 22.75 11.09 23.83
C ILE A 369 22.54 12.43 24.56
N LEU A 370 21.52 12.52 25.42
CA LEU A 370 21.29 13.70 26.26
C LEU A 370 22.41 13.92 27.28
N GLY A 371 23.02 12.84 27.77
CA GLY A 371 24.22 12.89 28.61
C GLY A 371 25.41 13.52 27.88
N GLU A 372 25.65 13.15 26.62
CA GLU A 372 26.69 13.72 25.77
C GLU A 372 26.42 15.18 25.42
N LEU A 373 25.18 15.56 25.13
CA LEU A 373 24.77 16.96 24.95
C LEU A 373 25.07 17.81 26.20
N LYS A 374 24.82 17.27 27.40
CA LYS A 374 25.17 17.95 28.66
C LYS A 374 26.68 18.11 28.84
N LYS A 375 27.49 17.15 28.36
CA LYS A 375 28.96 17.26 28.41
C LYS A 375 29.48 18.31 27.41
N SER A 376 28.98 18.32 26.18
CA SER A 376 29.39 19.28 25.15
C SER A 376 28.95 20.72 25.47
N SER A 377 27.74 20.91 25.99
CA SER A 377 27.24 22.22 26.43
C SER A 377 27.98 22.80 27.65
N ARG A 378 28.49 21.95 28.55
CA ARG A 378 29.36 22.38 29.66
C ARG A 378 30.72 22.90 29.17
N PHE A 379 31.22 22.38 28.04
CA PHE A 379 32.44 22.88 27.39
C PHE A 379 32.27 24.33 26.92
N ARG A 380 31.08 24.69 26.39
CA ARG A 380 30.72 26.07 26.00
C ARG A 380 30.77 27.06 27.17
N ARG A 381 30.49 26.61 28.41
CA ARG A 381 30.53 27.46 29.61
C ARG A 381 31.91 27.62 30.23
N ARG A 382 32.90 26.81 29.85
CA ARG A 382 34.29 26.88 30.37
C ARG A 382 35.29 27.56 29.43
N GLY A 383 34.94 27.74 28.16
CA GLY A 383 35.79 28.40 27.16
C GLY A 383 35.27 29.76 26.68
N GLY A 384 34.35 30.38 27.42
CA GLY A 384 33.85 31.73 27.19
C GLY A 384 34.36 32.71 28.22
#